data_AF-C1BQ21-F1
#
_entry.id   AF-C1BQ21-F1
#
_cell.length_a   1.000
_cell.length_b   1.000
_cell.length_c   1.000
_cell.angle_alpha   90.00
_cell.angle_beta   90.00
_cell.angle_gamma   90.00
#
_symmetry.space_group_name_H-M   'P 1'
#
loop_
_entity.id
_entity.type
_entity.pdbx_description
1 polymer ?
#
loop_
_entity_poly.entity_id
_entity_poly.type
_entity_poly.pdbx_seq_one_letter_code
_entity_poly.pdbx_strand_id
1 'polypeptide(L)'
;MEWLFGRKMTPDEMLRKNQRALNKAMRELDRERSKMEQQEKKIIADIKKMAKAGQMDAVRIMAKDLVRTRRYVKKFMLMRANILAVSLKIQTLKSQNSMAEAMKGVTRAMQNMNRQMKLPQIQQIMMEFEKQSEIMDMKEEMMSDCIDDALGDEEDEDESDAIVSQVLDELGLQLNDQLKDVPAGTSTLATPGANKEKKAVAAGDVDDADADLQERLDALRRE
;
A
#
# COMPACT_ATOMS: atom_id res chain seq x y z
N MET A 1 -48.49 3.55 -23.50
CA MET A 1 -48.00 4.39 -22.38
C MET A 1 -46.52 4.19 -22.03
N GLU A 2 -45.84 3.13 -22.49
CA GLU A 2 -44.41 2.90 -22.20
C GLU A 2 -43.41 3.77 -23.01
N TRP A 3 -43.87 4.49 -24.03
CA TRP A 3 -43.03 5.39 -24.84
C TRP A 3 -42.92 6.82 -24.25
N LEU A 4 -43.87 7.23 -23.41
CA LEU A 4 -43.95 8.58 -22.82
C LEU A 4 -43.34 8.67 -21.40
N PHE A 5 -43.14 7.54 -20.73
CA PHE A 5 -42.48 7.45 -19.43
C PHE A 5 -41.36 6.42 -19.58
N GLY A 6 -40.14 6.86 -19.90
CA GLY A 6 -39.00 6.00 -20.22
C GLY A 6 -38.91 4.78 -19.29
N ARG A 7 -38.67 3.59 -19.88
CA ARG A 7 -38.62 2.31 -19.17
C ARG A 7 -37.88 2.47 -17.84
N LYS A 8 -38.58 2.21 -16.74
CA LYS A 8 -37.94 2.08 -15.43
C LYS A 8 -36.95 0.93 -15.54
N MET A 9 -35.66 1.27 -15.42
CA MET A 9 -34.56 0.31 -15.48
C MET A 9 -34.86 -0.84 -14.52
N THR A 10 -34.79 -2.08 -14.99
CA THR A 10 -34.96 -3.24 -14.11
C THR A 10 -33.81 -3.32 -13.09
N PRO A 11 -34.01 -3.93 -11.91
CA PRO A 11 -32.94 -4.11 -10.92
C PRO A 11 -31.69 -4.75 -11.54
N ASP A 12 -31.86 -5.75 -12.41
CA ASP A 12 -30.77 -6.41 -13.12
C ASP A 12 -30.02 -5.50 -14.10
N GLU A 13 -30.73 -4.64 -14.82
CA GLU A 13 -30.10 -3.65 -15.71
C GLU A 13 -29.35 -2.57 -14.90
N MET A 14 -29.87 -2.17 -13.74
CA MET A 14 -29.20 -1.24 -12.83
C MET A 14 -27.92 -1.84 -12.26
N LEU A 15 -27.96 -3.10 -11.78
CA LEU A 15 -26.79 -3.83 -11.30
C LEU A 15 -25.73 -3.98 -12.40
N ARG A 16 -26.13 -4.32 -13.63
CA ARG A 16 -25.22 -4.39 -14.79
C ARG A 16 -24.59 -3.04 -15.13
N LYS A 17 -25.36 -1.94 -15.08
CA LYS A 17 -24.86 -0.58 -15.35
C LYS A 17 -23.84 -0.16 -14.29
N ASN A 18 -24.15 -0.41 -13.01
CA ASN A 18 -23.25 -0.11 -11.90
C ASN A 18 -21.96 -0.93 -11.99
N GLN A 19 -22.04 -2.22 -12.30
CA GLN A 19 -20.86 -3.07 -12.52
C GLN A 19 -19.94 -2.52 -13.62
N ARG A 20 -20.52 -2.04 -14.73
CA ARG A 20 -19.73 -1.42 -15.82
C ARG A 20 -19.09 -0.11 -15.38
N ALA A 21 -19.80 0.72 -14.62
CA ALA A 21 -19.26 1.96 -14.09
C ALA A 21 -18.09 1.71 -13.13
N LEU A 22 -18.21 0.76 -12.20
CA LEU A 22 -17.13 0.36 -11.30
C LEU A 22 -15.92 -0.18 -12.07
N ASN A 23 -16.13 -1.04 -13.06
CA ASN A 23 -15.05 -1.54 -13.92
C ASN A 23 -14.34 -0.42 -14.69
N LYS A 24 -15.07 0.62 -15.11
CA LYS A 24 -14.47 1.79 -15.76
C LYS A 24 -13.62 2.58 -14.76
N ALA A 25 -14.16 2.82 -13.56
CA ALA A 25 -13.46 3.53 -12.49
C ALA A 25 -12.16 2.81 -12.10
N MET A 26 -12.18 1.47 -11.93
CA MET A 26 -10.96 0.69 -11.65
C MET A 26 -9.85 0.93 -12.69
N ARG A 27 -10.19 0.91 -13.99
CA ARG A 27 -9.21 1.18 -15.06
C ARG A 27 -8.72 2.62 -15.11
N GLU A 28 -9.54 3.56 -14.65
CA GLU A 28 -9.16 4.96 -14.56
C GLU A 28 -8.18 5.16 -13.41
N LEU A 29 -8.45 4.56 -12.24
CA LEU A 29 -7.51 4.53 -11.11
C LEU A 29 -6.19 3.85 -11.45
N ASP A 30 -6.22 2.71 -12.14
CA ASP A 30 -4.98 2.03 -12.57
C ASP A 30 -4.14 2.93 -13.50
N ARG A 31 -4.79 3.74 -14.34
CA ARG A 31 -4.10 4.70 -15.22
C ARG A 31 -3.55 5.89 -14.46
N GLU A 32 -4.30 6.45 -13.52
CA GLU A 32 -3.82 7.54 -12.66
C GLU A 32 -2.66 7.10 -11.78
N ARG A 33 -2.77 5.92 -11.15
CA ARG A 33 -1.68 5.29 -10.40
C ARG A 33 -0.42 5.18 -11.25
N SER A 34 -0.53 4.65 -12.47
CA SER A 34 0.65 4.51 -13.35
C SER A 34 1.28 5.85 -13.73
N LYS A 35 0.47 6.92 -13.87
CA LYS A 35 0.99 8.28 -14.08
C LYS A 35 1.74 8.80 -12.85
N MET A 36 1.19 8.58 -11.65
CA MET A 36 1.87 8.95 -10.40
C MET A 36 3.18 8.19 -10.20
N GLU A 37 3.22 6.89 -10.51
CA GLU A 37 4.47 6.10 -10.46
C GLU A 37 5.52 6.61 -11.47
N GLN A 38 5.10 7.12 -12.63
CA GLN A 38 6.01 7.77 -13.58
C GLN A 38 6.51 9.12 -13.06
N GLN A 39 5.65 9.90 -12.41
CA GLN A 39 6.05 11.16 -11.76
C GLN A 39 7.01 10.90 -10.61
N GLU A 40 6.77 9.88 -9.80
CA GLU A 40 7.68 9.44 -8.71
C GLU A 40 9.10 9.22 -9.25
N LYS A 41 9.23 8.45 -10.33
CA LYS A 41 10.52 8.18 -10.98
C LYS A 41 11.21 9.46 -11.48
N LYS A 42 10.44 10.42 -12.01
CA LYS A 42 10.97 11.72 -12.45
C LYS A 42 11.46 12.55 -11.26
N ILE A 43 10.65 12.66 -10.21
CA ILE A 43 11.00 13.37 -8.98
C ILE A 43 12.29 12.78 -8.39
N ILE A 44 12.43 11.46 -8.31
CA ILE A 44 13.66 10.80 -7.83
C ILE A 44 14.87 11.21 -8.69
N ALA A 45 14.74 11.24 -10.02
CA ALA A 45 15.81 11.64 -10.91
C ALA A 45 16.19 13.12 -10.72
N ASP A 46 15.19 14.00 -10.53
CA ASP A 46 15.39 15.43 -10.28
C ASP A 46 16.04 15.67 -8.91
N ILE A 47 15.60 14.99 -7.85
CA ILE A 47 16.23 15.03 -6.52
C ILE A 47 17.72 14.68 -6.65
N LYS A 48 18.05 13.57 -7.35
CA LYS A 48 19.45 13.15 -7.56
C LYS A 48 20.27 14.19 -8.32
N LYS A 49 19.66 14.88 -9.29
CA LYS A 49 20.33 15.96 -10.05
C LYS A 49 20.58 17.20 -9.18
N MET A 50 19.59 17.61 -8.39
CA MET A 50 19.68 18.79 -7.52
C MET A 50 20.63 18.57 -6.35
N ALA A 51 20.66 17.36 -5.79
CA ALA A 51 21.60 16.97 -4.75
C ALA A 51 23.06 17.02 -5.25
N LYS A 52 23.34 16.54 -6.47
CA LYS A 52 24.67 16.69 -7.11
C LYS A 52 25.07 18.14 -7.35
N ALA A 53 24.09 19.02 -7.57
CA ALA A 53 24.31 20.46 -7.72
C ALA A 53 24.49 21.19 -6.36
N GLY A 54 24.39 20.49 -5.23
CA GLY A 54 24.52 21.08 -3.90
C GLY A 54 23.30 21.88 -3.43
N GLN A 55 22.17 21.83 -4.14
CA GLN A 55 20.98 22.64 -3.84
C GLN A 55 20.07 21.94 -2.82
N MET A 56 20.52 21.88 -1.57
CA MET A 56 19.86 21.09 -0.50
C MET A 56 18.44 21.57 -0.14
N ASP A 57 18.15 22.88 -0.26
CA ASP A 57 16.79 23.37 -0.02
C ASP A 57 15.80 22.89 -1.09
N ALA A 58 16.23 22.82 -2.36
CA ALA A 58 15.42 22.25 -3.43
C ALA A 58 15.22 20.74 -3.26
N VAL A 59 16.26 20.03 -2.81
CA VAL A 59 16.19 18.59 -2.47
C VAL A 59 15.15 18.34 -1.38
N ARG A 60 15.14 19.14 -0.30
CA ARG A 60 14.16 19.01 0.78
C ARG A 60 12.73 19.23 0.30
N ILE A 61 12.50 20.24 -0.55
CA ILE A 61 11.17 20.50 -1.13
C ILE A 61 10.72 19.34 -2.02
N MET A 62 11.60 18.85 -2.91
CA MET A 62 11.28 17.74 -3.80
C MET A 62 11.10 16.42 -3.04
N ALA A 63 11.80 16.20 -1.94
CA ALA A 63 11.61 15.02 -1.08
C ALA A 63 10.21 15.00 -0.45
N LYS A 64 9.69 16.16 0.01
CA LYS A 64 8.29 16.26 0.47
C LYS A 64 7.29 15.92 -0.64
N ASP A 65 7.56 16.36 -1.87
CA ASP A 65 6.71 16.03 -3.02
C ASP A 65 6.79 14.53 -3.40
N LEU A 66 7.95 13.89 -3.20
CA LEU A 66 8.13 12.46 -3.37
C LEU A 66 7.29 11.65 -2.36
N VAL A 67 7.34 12.00 -1.07
CA VAL A 67 6.50 11.37 -0.03
C VAL A 67 5.03 11.49 -0.39
N ARG A 68 4.58 12.71 -0.72
CA ARG A 68 3.20 12.96 -1.11
C ARG A 68 2.79 12.12 -2.32
N THR A 69 3.65 12.01 -3.33
CA THR A 69 3.41 11.19 -4.52
C THR A 69 3.26 9.71 -4.19
N ARG A 70 4.14 9.16 -3.33
CA ARG A 70 4.05 7.77 -2.85
C ARG A 70 2.76 7.52 -2.08
N ARG A 71 2.34 8.46 -1.22
CA ARG A 71 1.07 8.38 -0.50
C ARG A 71 -0.12 8.37 -1.46
N TYR A 72 -0.10 9.18 -2.51
CA TYR A 72 -1.14 9.11 -3.55
C TYR A 72 -1.16 7.76 -4.27
N VAL A 73 0.00 7.18 -4.62
CA VAL A 73 0.08 5.83 -5.19
C VAL A 73 -0.55 4.79 -4.26
N LYS A 74 -0.21 4.81 -2.96
CA LYS A 74 -0.81 3.94 -1.92
C LYS A 74 -2.32 4.16 -1.81
N LYS A 75 -2.77 5.41 -1.79
CA LYS A 75 -4.20 5.78 -1.75
C LYS A 75 -4.96 5.27 -2.97
N PHE A 76 -4.38 5.35 -4.18
CA PHE A 76 -4.97 4.78 -5.38
C PHE A 76 -5.07 3.26 -5.32
N MET A 77 -4.07 2.56 -4.76
CA MET A 77 -4.15 1.11 -4.55
C MET A 77 -5.29 0.73 -3.59
N LEU A 78 -5.41 1.42 -2.46
CA LEU A 78 -6.48 1.21 -1.49
C LEU A 78 -7.85 1.50 -2.11
N MET A 79 -8.00 2.62 -2.81
CA MET A 79 -9.26 2.98 -3.45
C MET A 79 -9.68 1.96 -4.52
N ARG A 80 -8.73 1.41 -5.27
CA ARG A 80 -8.98 0.30 -6.20
C ARG A 80 -9.46 -0.96 -5.46
N ALA A 81 -8.84 -1.32 -4.34
CA ALA A 81 -9.25 -2.45 -3.52
C ALA A 81 -10.69 -2.27 -3.01
N ASN A 82 -11.05 -1.07 -2.56
CA ASN A 82 -12.40 -0.73 -2.11
C ASN A 82 -13.42 -0.86 -3.24
N ILE A 83 -13.12 -0.34 -4.44
CA ILE A 83 -14.02 -0.49 -5.61
C ILE A 83 -14.18 -1.97 -5.99
N LEU A 84 -13.11 -2.76 -5.90
CA LEU A 84 -13.17 -4.20 -6.16
C LEU A 84 -14.05 -4.91 -5.14
N ALA A 85 -13.95 -4.57 -3.85
CA ALA A 85 -14.81 -5.08 -2.79
C ALA A 85 -16.30 -4.75 -3.05
N VAL A 86 -16.60 -3.49 -3.39
CA VAL A 86 -17.97 -3.07 -3.75
C VAL A 86 -18.47 -3.81 -4.99
N SER A 87 -17.62 -3.99 -6.00
CA SER A 87 -17.94 -4.78 -7.20
C SER A 87 -18.30 -6.23 -6.87
N LEU A 88 -17.55 -6.87 -5.96
CA LEU A 88 -17.87 -8.21 -5.48
C LEU A 88 -19.20 -8.24 -4.72
N LYS A 89 -19.47 -7.23 -3.87
CA LYS A 89 -20.74 -7.10 -3.17
C LYS A 89 -21.92 -6.97 -4.15
N ILE A 90 -21.78 -6.19 -5.22
CA ILE A 90 -22.79 -6.08 -6.29
C ILE A 90 -23.01 -7.43 -7.00
N GLN A 91 -21.94 -8.19 -7.26
CA GLN A 91 -22.05 -9.52 -7.84
C GLN A 91 -22.84 -10.49 -6.93
N THR A 92 -22.60 -10.42 -5.62
CA THR A 92 -23.35 -11.18 -4.61
C THR A 92 -24.81 -10.74 -4.54
N LEU A 93 -25.09 -9.43 -4.56
CA LEU A 93 -26.46 -8.90 -4.60
C LEU A 93 -27.22 -9.39 -5.85
N LYS A 94 -26.53 -9.50 -6.99
CA LYS A 94 -27.13 -10.04 -8.22
C LYS A 94 -27.51 -11.52 -8.09
N SER A 95 -26.65 -12.36 -7.47
CA SER A 95 -26.99 -13.78 -7.26
C SER A 95 -28.11 -13.93 -6.23
N GLN A 96 -28.12 -13.12 -5.18
CA GLN A 96 -29.22 -13.04 -4.21
C GLN A 96 -30.53 -12.61 -4.87
N ASN A 97 -30.52 -11.60 -5.76
CA ASN A 97 -31.71 -11.16 -6.49
C ASN A 97 -32.28 -12.29 -7.37
N SER A 98 -31.41 -12.99 -8.13
CA SER A 98 -31.83 -14.13 -8.95
C SER A 98 -32.39 -15.28 -8.10
N MET A 99 -31.82 -15.54 -6.93
CA MET A 99 -32.35 -16.52 -5.97
C MET A 99 -33.70 -16.08 -5.41
N ALA A 100 -33.88 -14.81 -5.06
CA ALA A 100 -35.14 -14.26 -4.59
C ALA A 100 -36.24 -14.34 -5.68
N GLU A 101 -35.90 -14.09 -6.94
CA GLU A 101 -36.82 -14.26 -8.07
C GLU A 101 -37.22 -15.74 -8.26
N ALA A 102 -36.26 -16.66 -8.18
CA ALA A 102 -36.53 -18.10 -8.24
C ALA A 102 -37.40 -18.55 -7.05
N MET A 103 -37.07 -18.12 -5.83
CA MET A 103 -37.85 -18.38 -4.62
C MET A 103 -39.25 -17.78 -4.69
N LYS A 104 -39.45 -16.63 -5.35
CA LYS A 104 -40.78 -16.05 -5.59
C LYS A 104 -41.61 -16.94 -6.52
N GLY A 105 -41.00 -17.52 -7.55
CA GLY A 105 -41.62 -18.54 -8.41
C GLY A 105 -42.02 -19.79 -7.63
N VAL A 106 -41.07 -20.33 -6.84
CA VAL A 106 -41.31 -21.49 -5.97
C VAL A 106 -42.37 -21.19 -4.93
N THR A 107 -42.34 -20.03 -4.27
CA THR A 107 -43.33 -19.62 -3.26
C THR A 107 -44.70 -19.43 -3.87
N ARG A 108 -44.82 -18.95 -5.12
CA ARG A 108 -46.13 -18.91 -5.82
C ARG A 108 -46.65 -20.32 -6.11
N ALA A 109 -45.80 -21.23 -6.57
CA ALA A 109 -46.17 -22.64 -6.76
C ALA A 109 -46.53 -23.30 -5.42
N MET A 110 -45.77 -23.02 -4.38
CA MET A 110 -45.97 -23.50 -3.02
C MET A 110 -47.21 -22.88 -2.39
N GLN A 111 -47.55 -21.62 -2.65
CA GLN A 111 -48.81 -20.98 -2.23
C GLN A 111 -50.01 -21.61 -2.94
N ASN A 112 -49.91 -21.91 -4.24
CA ASN A 112 -50.95 -22.64 -4.95
C ASN A 112 -51.11 -24.07 -4.40
N MET A 113 -50.02 -24.71 -4.00
CA MET A 113 -50.01 -26.05 -3.36
C MET A 113 -50.46 -26.02 -1.88
N ASN A 114 -50.14 -24.96 -1.15
CA ASN A 114 -50.48 -24.72 0.27
C ASN A 114 -51.91 -24.19 0.42
N ARG A 115 -52.50 -23.62 -0.63
CA ARG A 115 -53.95 -23.45 -0.74
C ARG A 115 -54.67 -24.82 -0.78
N GLN A 116 -53.93 -25.91 -1.02
CA GLN A 116 -54.40 -27.30 -0.98
C GLN A 116 -53.81 -28.11 0.22
N MET A 117 -52.83 -27.60 0.99
CA MET A 117 -52.28 -28.25 2.21
C MET A 117 -51.83 -27.21 3.29
N LYS A 118 -52.14 -27.47 4.57
CA LYS A 118 -52.09 -26.50 5.71
C LYS A 118 -50.71 -25.91 6.08
N LEU A 119 -50.74 -24.68 6.61
CA LEU A 119 -49.64 -23.72 6.91
C LEU A 119 -49.03 -23.78 8.33
N PRO A 120 -47.80 -24.29 8.51
CA PRO A 120 -46.90 -23.77 9.56
C PRO A 120 -45.47 -23.41 9.12
N GLN A 121 -44.99 -23.88 7.97
CA GLN A 121 -43.55 -23.88 7.64
C GLN A 121 -43.03 -22.56 7.02
N ILE A 122 -43.91 -21.69 6.51
CA ILE A 122 -43.52 -20.43 5.83
C ILE A 122 -43.04 -19.34 6.82
N GLN A 123 -43.59 -19.29 8.04
CA GLN A 123 -43.15 -18.33 9.07
C GLN A 123 -41.70 -18.56 9.51
N GLN A 124 -41.27 -19.82 9.52
CA GLN A 124 -39.94 -20.21 9.98
C GLN A 124 -38.84 -19.76 8.99
N ILE A 125 -39.12 -19.79 7.68
CA ILE A 125 -38.17 -19.37 6.64
C ILE A 125 -37.97 -17.84 6.64
N MET A 126 -39.03 -17.05 6.87
CA MET A 126 -38.92 -15.59 7.01
C MET A 126 -38.07 -15.20 8.23
N MET A 127 -38.28 -15.89 9.35
CA MET A 127 -37.57 -15.62 10.60
C MET A 127 -36.08 -16.00 10.51
N GLU A 128 -35.75 -17.09 9.81
CA GLU A 128 -34.36 -17.48 9.55
C GLU A 128 -33.66 -16.51 8.58
N PHE A 129 -34.39 -15.95 7.60
CA PHE A 129 -33.83 -14.96 6.68
C PHE A 129 -33.48 -13.64 7.36
N GLU A 130 -34.38 -13.10 8.19
CA GLU A 130 -34.10 -11.88 8.98
C GLU A 130 -32.87 -12.08 9.86
N LYS A 131 -32.77 -13.22 10.56
CA LYS A 131 -31.63 -13.55 11.41
C LYS A 131 -30.31 -13.64 10.64
N GLN A 132 -30.30 -14.22 9.44
CA GLN A 132 -29.09 -14.30 8.62
C GLN A 132 -28.69 -12.94 8.01
N SER A 133 -29.66 -12.09 7.69
CA SER A 133 -29.40 -10.73 7.20
C SER A 133 -28.76 -9.85 8.28
N GLU A 134 -29.26 -9.92 9.53
CA GLU A 134 -28.72 -9.20 10.68
C GLU A 134 -27.27 -9.61 11.01
N ILE A 135 -26.95 -10.91 10.92
CA ILE A 135 -25.58 -11.42 11.11
C ILE A 135 -24.64 -10.89 10.02
N MET A 136 -25.14 -10.68 8.81
CA MET A 136 -24.35 -10.17 7.70
C MET A 136 -24.03 -8.69 7.87
N ASP A 137 -25.00 -7.88 8.29
CA ASP A 137 -24.81 -6.45 8.57
C ASP A 137 -23.81 -6.23 9.72
N MET A 138 -23.90 -7.02 10.79
CA MET A 138 -22.96 -6.95 11.92
C MET A 138 -21.51 -7.28 11.52
N LYS A 139 -21.32 -8.22 10.59
CA LYS A 139 -19.98 -8.57 10.06
C LYS A 139 -19.40 -7.46 9.18
N GLU A 140 -20.25 -6.70 8.50
CA GLU A 140 -19.82 -5.58 7.68
C GLU A 140 -19.38 -4.40 8.55
N GLU A 141 -20.08 -4.14 9.65
CA GLU A 141 -19.72 -3.10 10.63
C GLU A 141 -18.37 -3.40 11.31
N MET A 142 -18.15 -4.65 11.79
CA MET A 142 -16.86 -5.06 12.36
C MET A 142 -15.69 -5.00 11.35
N MET A 143 -15.96 -5.20 10.06
CA MET A 143 -14.93 -5.10 9.04
C MET A 143 -14.60 -3.64 8.71
N SER A 144 -15.56 -2.72 8.84
CA SER A 144 -15.32 -1.29 8.65
C SER A 144 -14.46 -0.70 9.78
N ASP A 145 -14.74 -1.08 11.04
CA ASP A 145 -13.97 -0.61 12.20
C ASP A 145 -12.51 -1.10 12.18
N CYS A 146 -12.27 -2.36 11.78
CA CYS A 146 -10.91 -2.89 11.63
C CYS A 146 -10.11 -2.23 10.49
N ILE A 147 -10.79 -1.67 9.49
CA ILE A 147 -10.16 -0.98 8.36
C ILE A 147 -9.80 0.45 8.75
N ASP A 148 -10.66 1.15 9.51
CA ASP A 148 -10.38 2.51 10.00
C ASP A 148 -9.25 2.54 11.04
N ASP A 149 -9.14 1.55 11.94
CA ASP A 149 -8.06 1.45 12.94
C ASP A 149 -6.68 1.15 12.31
N ALA A 150 -6.64 0.52 11.13
CA ALA A 150 -5.41 0.22 10.40
C ALA A 150 -4.92 1.39 9.51
N LEU A 151 -5.72 2.45 9.40
CA LEU A 151 -5.50 3.59 8.49
C LEU A 151 -5.12 4.90 9.21
N GLY A 152 -4.83 4.83 10.51
CA GLY A 152 -4.28 5.93 11.31
C GLY A 152 -2.93 6.42 10.76
N ASP A 153 -3.00 7.36 9.82
CA ASP A 153 -1.89 8.04 9.17
C ASP A 153 -1.41 9.21 10.07
N GLU A 154 -0.48 8.94 11.00
CA GLU A 154 0.29 9.95 11.74
C GLU A 154 1.79 9.70 11.55
N GLU A 155 2.37 10.03 10.39
CA GLU A 155 3.84 9.95 10.19
C GLU A 155 4.33 10.78 8.97
N ASP A 156 3.74 11.96 8.73
CA ASP A 156 4.05 12.77 7.51
C ASP A 156 5.38 13.55 7.58
N GLU A 157 5.94 13.84 8.77
CA GLU A 157 7.18 14.63 8.88
C GLU A 157 8.44 13.74 8.93
N ASP A 158 8.43 12.67 9.71
CA ASP A 158 9.60 11.79 9.92
C ASP A 158 10.01 11.02 8.66
N GLU A 159 9.04 10.56 7.85
CA GLU A 159 9.32 9.88 6.58
C GLU A 159 10.07 10.79 5.58
N SER A 160 9.79 12.09 5.61
CA SER A 160 10.38 13.03 4.65
C SER A 160 11.86 13.27 4.89
N ASP A 161 12.27 13.40 6.16
CA ASP A 161 13.67 13.59 6.54
C ASP A 161 14.46 12.29 6.36
N ALA A 162 13.85 11.14 6.65
CA ALA A 162 14.44 9.82 6.35
C ALA A 162 14.76 9.64 4.86
N ILE A 163 13.86 10.03 3.96
CA ILE A 163 14.10 9.95 2.50
C ILE A 163 15.23 10.87 2.06
N VAL A 164 15.33 12.09 2.63
CA VAL A 164 16.44 13.00 2.33
C VAL A 164 17.77 12.36 2.75
N SER A 165 17.85 11.80 3.97
CA SER A 165 19.04 11.09 4.44
C SER A 165 19.41 9.94 3.51
N GLN A 166 18.44 9.10 3.15
CA GLN A 166 18.67 7.96 2.26
C GLN A 166 19.22 8.40 0.88
N VAL A 167 18.71 9.48 0.30
CA VAL A 167 19.21 9.97 -0.99
C VAL A 167 20.61 10.57 -0.88
N LEU A 168 20.94 11.21 0.24
CA LEU A 168 22.29 11.72 0.51
C LEU A 168 23.31 10.60 0.68
N ASP A 169 22.91 9.52 1.35
CA ASP A 169 23.71 8.30 1.52
C ASP A 169 23.91 7.58 0.18
N GLU A 170 22.85 7.42 -0.62
CA GLU A 170 22.92 6.83 -1.97
C GLU A 170 23.85 7.60 -2.92
N LEU A 171 23.97 8.92 -2.74
CA LEU A 171 24.81 9.77 -3.59
C LEU A 171 26.26 9.89 -3.10
N GLY A 172 26.58 9.33 -1.91
CA GLY A 172 27.91 9.43 -1.32
C GLY A 172 28.32 10.87 -1.01
N LEU A 173 27.37 11.80 -0.87
CA LEU A 173 27.67 13.22 -0.65
C LEU A 173 28.19 13.48 0.76
N GLN A 174 27.87 12.62 1.75
CA GLN A 174 28.48 12.69 3.09
C GLN A 174 29.99 12.44 3.07
N LEU A 175 30.49 11.58 2.17
CA LEU A 175 31.92 11.26 2.09
C LEU A 175 32.74 12.43 1.51
N ASN A 176 32.16 13.21 0.60
CA ASN A 176 32.84 14.35 -0.02
C ASN A 176 32.94 15.57 0.90
N ASP A 177 32.00 15.77 1.83
CA ASP A 177 32.10 16.83 2.83
C ASP A 177 33.17 16.49 3.87
N GLN A 178 33.25 15.22 4.30
CA GLN A 178 34.33 14.75 5.18
C GLN A 178 35.71 14.68 4.49
N LEU A 179 35.79 14.39 3.18
CA LEU A 179 37.06 14.41 2.43
C LEU A 179 37.56 15.82 2.09
N LYS A 180 36.67 16.82 1.95
CA LYS A 180 37.07 18.21 1.72
C LYS A 180 37.67 18.87 2.97
N ASP A 181 37.30 18.38 4.15
CA ASP A 181 37.78 18.91 5.43
C ASP A 181 39.08 18.24 5.92
N VAL A 182 39.64 17.29 5.15
CA VAL A 182 41.00 16.81 5.38
C VAL A 182 41.96 17.79 4.72
N PRO A 183 42.75 18.59 5.47
CA PRO A 183 43.71 19.49 4.88
C PRO A 183 44.70 18.67 4.05
N ALA A 184 44.88 19.07 2.79
CA ALA A 184 45.92 18.56 1.91
C ALA A 184 47.29 18.94 2.49
N GLY A 185 47.72 18.19 3.51
CA GLY A 185 49.04 18.28 4.11
C GLY A 185 50.07 17.81 3.10
N THR A 186 50.74 18.78 2.48
CA THR A 186 52.11 18.73 1.95
C THR A 186 52.86 17.42 2.25
N SER A 187 52.92 16.52 1.26
CA SER A 187 53.91 15.44 1.24
C SER A 187 54.94 15.74 0.16
N THR A 188 55.90 16.60 0.50
CA THR A 188 57.20 16.64 -0.14
C THR A 188 58.06 15.55 0.47
N LEU A 189 58.06 14.35 -0.13
CA LEU A 189 59.03 13.31 0.19
C LEU A 189 59.75 12.90 -1.08
N ALA A 190 60.92 13.51 -1.23
CA ALA A 190 61.96 13.12 -2.16
C ALA A 190 62.44 11.69 -1.85
N THR A 191 62.66 10.91 -2.91
CA THR A 191 63.48 9.68 -2.88
C THR A 191 64.95 10.04 -2.62
N PRO A 192 65.72 9.19 -1.90
CA PRO A 192 66.49 8.17 -2.61
C PRO A 192 66.76 6.86 -1.83
N GLY A 193 67.13 5.80 -2.56
CA GLY A 193 68.07 4.80 -2.06
C GLY A 193 67.53 3.37 -1.89
N ALA A 194 67.90 2.50 -2.84
CA ALA A 194 67.78 1.05 -2.76
C ALA A 194 68.69 0.46 -1.66
N ASN A 195 68.24 -0.58 -0.93
CA ASN A 195 68.68 -1.99 -1.07
C ASN A 195 68.18 -2.90 0.08
N LYS A 196 67.81 -4.13 -0.30
CA LYS A 196 67.82 -5.41 0.46
C LYS A 196 66.74 -5.81 1.49
N GLU A 197 66.01 -6.84 1.07
CA GLU A 197 65.78 -8.15 1.72
C GLU A 197 64.46 -8.44 2.47
N LYS A 198 63.56 -9.14 1.74
CA LYS A 198 62.79 -10.35 2.10
C LYS A 198 62.17 -10.46 3.51
N LYS A 199 60.83 -10.50 3.61
CA LYS A 199 60.06 -11.70 4.01
C LYS A 199 58.56 -11.55 3.75
N ALA A 200 57.93 -12.70 3.62
CA ALA A 200 56.58 -12.95 3.13
C ALA A 200 55.46 -12.66 4.15
N VAL A 201 54.27 -12.52 3.57
CA VAL A 201 52.91 -12.51 4.12
C VAL A 201 52.74 -13.31 5.43
N ALA A 202 52.15 -12.68 6.45
CA ALA A 202 51.43 -13.37 7.52
C ALA A 202 50.32 -12.47 8.07
N ALA A 203 49.11 -13.00 8.08
CA ALA A 203 47.91 -12.46 8.71
C ALA A 203 48.11 -12.28 10.22
N GLY A 204 47.51 -11.24 10.78
CA GLY A 204 47.49 -11.01 12.22
C GLY A 204 46.99 -9.62 12.55
N ASP A 205 45.68 -9.41 12.45
CA ASP A 205 45.00 -8.23 13.04
C ASP A 205 43.50 -8.54 13.29
N VAL A 206 43.22 -9.75 13.77
CA VAL A 206 41.85 -10.22 14.09
C VAL A 206 41.65 -10.46 15.59
N ASP A 207 42.71 -10.54 16.39
CA ASP A 207 42.62 -10.83 17.83
C ASP A 207 42.21 -9.59 18.67
N ASP A 208 42.57 -8.37 18.25
CA ASP A 208 42.23 -7.15 19.02
C ASP A 208 40.75 -6.76 18.88
N ALA A 209 40.15 -6.99 17.71
CA ALA A 209 38.72 -6.69 17.50
C ALA A 209 37.80 -7.71 18.19
N ASP A 210 38.23 -8.98 18.28
CA ASP A 210 37.46 -10.03 18.95
C ASP A 210 37.54 -9.90 20.48
N ALA A 211 38.66 -9.41 21.02
CA ALA A 211 38.83 -9.13 22.45
C ALA A 211 37.90 -8.00 22.95
N ASP A 212 37.81 -6.90 22.20
CA ASP A 212 36.93 -5.76 22.52
C ASP A 212 35.43 -6.15 22.47
N LEU A 213 35.06 -7.06 21.57
CA LEU A 213 33.69 -7.56 21.45
C LEU A 213 33.33 -8.52 22.60
N GLN A 214 34.28 -9.33 23.07
CA GLN A 214 34.08 -10.23 24.21
C GLN A 214 33.93 -9.47 25.54
N GLU A 215 34.71 -8.40 25.74
CA GLU A 215 34.57 -7.56 26.94
C GLU A 215 33.21 -6.85 26.99
N ARG A 216 32.70 -6.39 25.83
CA ARG A 216 31.35 -5.82 25.73
C ARG A 216 30.24 -6.85 25.95
N LEU A 217 30.42 -8.10 25.53
CA LEU A 217 29.46 -9.19 25.76
C LEU A 217 29.39 -9.62 27.22
N ASP A 218 30.53 -9.64 27.91
CA ASP A 218 30.60 -10.01 29.33
C ASP A 218 30.06 -8.89 30.24
N ALA A 219 30.20 -7.62 29.84
CA ALA A 219 29.55 -6.49 30.51
C ALA A 219 28.01 -6.59 30.44
N LEU A 220 27.46 -7.00 29.29
CA LEU A 220 26.01 -7.13 29.09
C LEU A 220 25.40 -8.36 29.79
N ARG A 221 26.21 -9.34 30.16
CA ARG A 221 25.79 -10.54 30.91
C ARG A 221 25.81 -10.36 32.43
N ARG A 222 26.40 -9.26 32.93
CA ARG A 222 26.46 -8.94 34.36
C ARG A 222 25.36 -7.97 34.83
N GLU A 223 24.61 -7.39 33.91
CA GLU A 223 23.31 -6.75 34.18
C GLU A 223 22.17 -7.77 34.08
#